data_AF-A0A7C8ZL32-F1
#
_entry.id   AF-A0A7C8ZL32-F1
#
_cell.length_a   1.000
_cell.length_b   1.000
_cell.length_c   1.000
_cell.angle_alpha   90.00
_cell.angle_beta   90.00
_cell.angle_gamma   90.00
#
_symmetry.space_group_name_H-M   'P 1'
#
loop_
_entity.id
_entity.type
_entity.pdbx_description
1 polymer ?
#
loop_
_entity_poly.entity_id
_entity_poly.type
_entity_poly.pdbx_seq_one_letter_code
_entity_poly.pdbx_strand_id
1 'polypeptide(L)'
;LKILGKLVEAQPTEMEWKFLMARLLSELGKTQEARGVFEEILAVNPLNFEALSGSAMLMDQCAEGDGVIARLEKALRIAEDENKTKEARDVRLIMAQIQFLQ
;
A
#
# COMPACT_ATOMS: atom_id res chain seq x y z
N LEU A 1 10.48 -12.87 8.29
CA LEU A 1 9.19 -12.91 9.00
C LEU A 1 9.33 -13.04 10.53
N LYS A 2 10.02 -14.05 11.08
CA LYS A 2 10.12 -14.23 12.56
C LYS A 2 10.57 -12.99 13.35
N ILE A 3 11.58 -12.26 12.86
CA ILE A 3 12.06 -11.04 13.51
C ILE A 3 11.02 -9.91 13.40
N LEU A 4 10.44 -9.71 12.21
CA LEU A 4 9.40 -8.70 11.99
C LEU A 4 8.15 -8.96 12.82
N GLY A 5 7.73 -10.23 12.97
CA GLY A 5 6.61 -10.58 13.86
C GLY A 5 6.84 -10.14 15.29
N LYS A 6 8.04 -10.38 15.83
CA LYS A 6 8.42 -9.91 17.18
C LYS A 6 8.44 -8.38 17.28
N LEU A 7 8.88 -7.68 16.23
CA LEU A 7 8.91 -6.22 16.21
C LEU A 7 7.49 -5.63 16.18
N VAL A 8 6.60 -6.21 15.39
CA VAL A 8 5.18 -5.83 15.35
C VAL A 8 4.50 -6.10 16.69
N GLU A 9 4.79 -7.24 17.34
CA GLU A 9 4.27 -7.53 18.68
C GLU A 9 4.79 -6.55 19.74
N ALA A 10 6.08 -6.19 19.69
CA ALA A 10 6.70 -5.29 20.65
C ALA A 10 6.31 -3.81 20.42
N GLN A 11 6.05 -3.42 19.18
CA GLN A 11 5.76 -2.04 18.76
C GLN A 11 4.57 -2.04 17.78
N PRO A 12 3.34 -2.33 18.26
CA PRO A 12 2.17 -2.53 17.38
C PRO A 12 1.69 -1.27 16.68
N THR A 13 2.07 -0.10 17.19
CA THR A 13 1.75 1.21 16.61
C THR A 13 2.76 1.66 15.56
N GLU A 14 3.92 1.01 15.47
CA GLU A 14 4.96 1.36 14.51
C GLU A 14 4.65 0.71 13.16
N MET A 15 4.20 1.54 12.21
CA MET A 15 3.74 1.07 10.91
C MET A 15 4.88 0.58 10.02
N GLU A 16 6.12 1.05 10.25
CA GLU A 16 7.28 0.61 9.48
C GLU A 16 7.47 -0.91 9.56
N TRP A 17 7.27 -1.52 10.74
CA TRP A 17 7.40 -2.98 10.89
C TRP A 17 6.33 -3.74 10.12
N LYS A 18 5.10 -3.22 10.10
CA LYS A 18 4.01 -3.79 9.30
C LYS A 18 4.30 -3.64 7.81
N PHE A 19 4.75 -2.47 7.37
CA PHE A 19 5.11 -2.23 5.97
C PHE A 19 6.23 -3.16 5.50
N LEU A 20 7.32 -3.28 6.25
CA LEU A 20 8.42 -4.19 5.93
C LEU A 20 7.96 -5.65 5.92
N MET A 21 7.02 -6.03 6.79
CA MET A 21 6.40 -7.35 6.78
C MET A 21 5.57 -7.58 5.52
N ALA A 22 4.70 -6.64 5.13
CA ALA A 22 3.92 -6.73 3.91
C ALA A 22 4.81 -6.87 2.67
N ARG A 23 5.86 -6.03 2.57
CA ARG A 23 6.81 -6.08 1.46
C ARG A 23 7.52 -7.43 1.38
N LEU A 24 8.00 -7.96 2.50
CA LEU A 24 8.64 -9.28 2.53
C LEU A 24 7.66 -10.41 2.19
N LEU A 25 6.39 -10.31 2.61
CA LEU A 25 5.36 -11.27 2.24
C LEU A 25 5.10 -11.26 0.72
N SER A 26 5.07 -10.07 0.09
CA SER A 26 4.96 -9.94 -1.37
C SER A 26 6.12 -10.65 -2.09
N GLU A 27 7.36 -10.37 -1.69
CA GLU A 27 8.56 -11.00 -2.26
C GLU A 27 8.59 -12.53 -2.09
N LEU A 28 7.96 -13.04 -1.03
CA LEU A 28 7.82 -14.47 -0.78
C LEU A 28 6.66 -15.12 -1.54
N GLY A 29 5.92 -14.37 -2.36
CA GLY A 29 4.73 -14.85 -3.08
C GLY A 29 3.53 -15.11 -2.17
N LYS A 30 3.57 -14.67 -0.91
CA LYS A 30 2.48 -14.78 0.06
C LYS A 30 1.49 -13.64 -0.14
N THR A 31 0.94 -13.54 -1.36
CA THR A 31 0.13 -12.42 -1.84
C THR A 31 -1.02 -12.05 -0.90
N GLN A 32 -1.79 -13.03 -0.42
CA GLN A 32 -2.95 -12.73 0.43
C GLN A 32 -2.55 -12.25 1.83
N GLU A 33 -1.47 -12.77 2.40
CA GLU A 33 -0.93 -12.27 3.67
C GLU A 33 -0.43 -10.83 3.49
N ALA A 34 0.31 -10.56 2.41
CA ALA A 34 0.79 -9.20 2.11
C ALA A 34 -0.35 -8.20 1.93
N ARG A 35 -1.39 -8.58 1.17
CA ARG A 35 -2.60 -7.77 0.98
C ARG A 35 -3.25 -7.41 2.31
N GLY A 36 -3.45 -8.39 3.19
CA GLY A 36 -4.04 -8.15 4.52
C GLY A 36 -3.24 -7.12 5.32
N VAL A 37 -1.91 -7.21 5.32
CA VAL A 37 -1.06 -6.26 6.06
C VAL A 37 -1.10 -4.86 5.44
N PHE A 38 -1.09 -4.73 4.11
CA PHE A 38 -1.28 -3.42 3.47
C PHE A 38 -2.65 -2.81 3.80
N GLU A 39 -3.70 -3.63 3.84
CA GLU A 39 -5.04 -3.19 4.19
C GLU A 39 -5.14 -2.72 5.65
N GLU A 40 -4.43 -3.35 6.58
CA GLU A 40 -4.32 -2.86 7.96
C GLU A 40 -3.66 -1.47 8.05
N ILE A 41 -2.59 -1.24 7.30
CA ILE A 41 -1.90 0.06 7.30
C ILE A 41 -2.81 1.13 6.71
N LEU A 42 -3.48 0.82 5.59
CA LEU A 42 -4.39 1.74 4.90
C LEU A 42 -5.69 2.00 5.68
N ALA A 43 -6.11 1.08 6.54
CA ALA A 43 -7.25 1.30 7.44
C ALA A 43 -6.95 2.39 8.49
N VAL A 44 -5.68 2.52 8.90
CA VAL A 44 -5.24 3.56 9.86
C VAL A 44 -4.89 4.86 9.15
N ASN A 45 -4.18 4.79 8.02
CA ASN A 45 -3.88 5.94 7.18
C ASN A 45 -4.16 5.60 5.71
N PRO A 46 -5.35 5.98 5.20
CA PRO A 46 -5.76 5.71 3.81
C PRO A 46 -4.85 6.33 2.75
N LEU A 47 -4.04 7.32 3.13
CA LEU A 47 -3.13 8.05 2.25
C LEU A 47 -1.66 7.74 2.55
N ASN A 48 -1.36 6.66 3.30
CA ASN A 48 0.02 6.24 3.51
C ASN A 48 0.64 5.83 2.16
N PHE A 49 1.64 6.59 1.73
CA PHE A 49 2.27 6.43 0.43
C PHE A 49 2.89 5.04 0.24
N GLU A 50 3.65 4.57 1.23
CA GLU A 50 4.35 3.28 1.11
C GLU A 50 3.38 2.11 0.96
N ALA A 51 2.29 2.10 1.72
CA ALA A 51 1.26 1.08 1.66
C ALA A 51 0.42 1.17 0.38
N LEU A 52 0.09 2.37 -0.10
CA LEU A 52 -0.59 2.55 -1.39
C LEU A 52 0.29 2.05 -2.54
N SER A 53 1.58 2.40 -2.55
CA SER A 53 2.53 1.98 -3.57
C SER A 53 2.75 0.47 -3.54
N GLY A 54 3.00 -0.10 -2.36
CA GLY A 54 3.20 -1.54 -2.19
C GLY A 54 1.96 -2.36 -2.54
N SER A 55 0.76 -1.90 -2.14
CA SER A 55 -0.50 -2.54 -2.53
C SER A 55 -0.74 -2.45 -4.03
N ALA A 56 -0.42 -1.31 -4.67
CA ALA A 56 -0.60 -1.13 -6.10
C ALA A 56 0.30 -2.07 -6.92
N MET A 57 1.59 -2.16 -6.55
CA MET A 57 2.53 -3.11 -7.16
C MET A 57 2.08 -4.56 -6.99
N LEU A 58 1.59 -4.93 -5.80
CA LEU A 58 1.10 -6.28 -5.53
C LEU A 58 -0.11 -6.63 -6.41
N MET A 59 -1.04 -5.68 -6.59
CA MET A 59 -2.22 -5.86 -7.45
C MET A 59 -1.83 -5.99 -8.93
N ASP A 60 -0.88 -5.19 -9.40
CA ASP A 60 -0.37 -5.25 -10.77
C ASP A 60 0.29 -6.60 -11.07
N GLN A 61 1.12 -7.12 -10.16
CA GLN A 61 1.70 -8.47 -10.24
C GLN A 61 0.65 -9.59 -10.29
N CYS A 62 -0.56 -9.34 -9.75
CA CYS A 62 -1.67 -10.28 -9.77
C CYS A 62 -2.61 -10.09 -10.97
N ALA A 63 -2.23 -9.26 -11.95
CA ALA A 63 -3.05 -8.90 -13.11
C ALA A 63 -4.40 -8.25 -12.73
N GLU A 64 -4.47 -7.56 -11.59
CA GLU A 64 -5.63 -6.77 -11.14
C GLU A 64 -5.55 -5.30 -11.59
N GLY A 65 -4.98 -5.06 -12.78
CA GLY A 65 -4.63 -3.74 -13.32
C GLY A 65 -5.78 -2.72 -13.33
N ASP A 66 -6.99 -3.14 -13.72
CA ASP A 66 -8.16 -2.25 -13.73
C ASP A 66 -8.64 -1.92 -12.31
N GLY A 67 -8.48 -2.86 -11.38
CA GLY A 67 -8.89 -2.69 -9.98
C GLY A 67 -7.97 -1.75 -9.20
N VAL A 68 -6.67 -1.73 -9.53
CA VAL A 68 -5.69 -0.87 -8.84
C VAL A 68 -5.92 0.61 -9.14
N ILE A 69 -6.20 0.97 -10.40
CA ILE A 69 -6.51 2.36 -10.77
C ILE A 69 -7.75 2.87 -10.03
N ALA A 70 -8.84 2.09 -10.02
CA ALA A 70 -10.06 2.45 -9.30
C ALA A 70 -9.83 2.65 -7.79
N ARG A 71 -8.91 1.89 -7.18
CA ARG A 71 -8.53 2.05 -5.77
C ARG A 71 -7.70 3.32 -5.54
N LEU A 72 -6.75 3.61 -6.43
CA LEU A 72 -5.95 4.84 -6.37
C LEU A 72 -6.80 6.10 -6.61
N GLU A 73 -7.80 6.05 -7.49
CA GLU A 73 -8.76 7.15 -7.67
C GLU A 73 -9.59 7.45 -6.41
N LYS A 74 -9.91 6.43 -5.60
CA LYS A 74 -10.55 6.65 -4.30
C LYS A 74 -9.60 7.34 -3.33
N ALA A 75 -8.33 6.92 -3.27
CA ALA A 75 -7.32 7.57 -2.44
C ALA A 75 -7.08 9.03 -2.88
N LEU A 76 -7.04 9.29 -4.19
CA LEU A 76 -6.90 10.64 -4.73
C LEU A 76 -8.06 11.55 -4.30
N ARG A 77 -9.31 11.07 -4.41
CA ARG A 77 -10.48 11.82 -3.96
C ARG A 77 -10.42 12.16 -2.47
N ILE A 78 -10.04 11.20 -1.62
CA ILE A 78 -9.86 11.45 -0.18
C ILE A 78 -8.82 12.55 0.05
N ALA A 79 -7.68 12.51 -0.65
CA ALA A 79 -6.64 13.53 -0.53
C ALA A 79 -7.12 14.90 -1.01
N GLU A 80 -7.88 14.98 -2.11
CA GLU A 80 -8.44 16.23 -2.63
C GLU A 80 -9.49 16.82 -1.70
N ASP A 81 -10.42 16.01 -1.21
CA ASP A 81 -11.48 16.41 -0.27
C ASP A 81 -10.88 16.94 1.05
N GLU A 82 -9.79 16.32 1.52
CA GLU A 82 -9.05 16.75 2.72
C GLU A 82 -8.03 17.88 2.44
N ASN A 83 -7.94 18.39 1.21
CA ASN A 83 -6.97 19.41 0.77
C ASN A 83 -5.48 19.02 0.98
N LYS A 84 -5.21 17.71 1.02
CA LYS A 84 -3.89 17.10 1.17
C LYS A 84 -3.14 17.08 -0.16
N THR A 85 -2.59 18.25 -0.51
CA THR A 85 -1.98 18.49 -1.83
C THR A 85 -0.75 17.62 -2.08
N LYS A 86 0.02 17.29 -1.04
CA LYS A 86 1.21 16.43 -1.17
C LYS A 86 0.79 14.99 -1.49
N GLU A 87 -0.12 14.45 -0.69
CA GLU A 87 -0.64 13.09 -0.83
C GLU A 87 -1.36 12.91 -2.17
N ALA A 88 -2.11 13.91 -2.63
CA ALA A 88 -2.72 13.88 -3.96
C ALA A 88 -1.66 13.78 -5.08
N ARG A 89 -0.52 14.46 -4.96
CA ARG A 89 0.61 14.33 -5.91
C ARG A 89 1.25 12.95 -5.82
N ASP A 90 1.44 12.45 -4.60
CA ASP A 90 2.01 11.13 -4.34
C ASP A 90 1.13 10.02 -4.96
N VAL A 91 -0.20 10.10 -4.81
CA VAL A 91 -1.14 9.16 -5.45
C VAL A 91 -1.06 9.23 -6.98
N ARG A 92 -1.02 10.44 -7.56
CA ARG A 92 -0.88 10.61 -9.02
C ARG A 92 0.43 10.03 -9.55
N LEU A 93 1.51 10.12 -8.77
CA LEU A 93 2.79 9.49 -9.10
C LEU A 93 2.64 7.96 -9.17
N ILE A 94 1.99 7.34 -8.19
CA ILE A 94 1.75 5.89 -8.18
C ILE A 94 0.90 5.48 -9.39
N MET A 95 -0.18 6.22 -9.69
CA MET A 95 -1.03 5.95 -10.84
C MET A 95 -0.23 5.99 -12.15
N ALA A 96 0.63 6.99 -12.34
CA ALA A 96 1.48 7.11 -13.51
C ALA A 96 2.48 5.96 -13.63
N GLN A 97 3.05 5.50 -12.51
CA GLN A 97 3.95 4.34 -12.49
C GLN A 97 3.25 3.06 -12.93
N ILE A 98 2.06 2.78 -12.39
CA ILE A 98 1.27 1.60 -12.78
C ILE A 98 0.90 1.64 -14.26
N GLN A 99 0.41 2.78 -14.75
CA GLN A 99 0.04 2.94 -16.16
C GLN A 99 1.23 2.82 -17.12
N PHE A 100 2.43 3.21 -16.70
CA PHE A 100 3.65 3.09 -17.53
C PHE A 100 4.18 1.65 -17.60
N LEU A 101 3.94 0.83 -16.58
CA LEU A 101 4.41 -0.56 -16.51
C LEU A 101 3.52 -1.54 -17.30
N GLN A 102 2.31 -1.12 -17.69
CA GLN A 102 1.35 -1.87 -18.51
C GLN A 102 1.61 -1.68 -20.02
#